data_AF-A0A9N9DM70-F1
#
_entry.id   AF-A0A9N9DM70-F1
#
_cell.length_a   1.000
_cell.length_b   1.000
_cell.length_c   1.000
_cell.angle_alpha   90.00
_cell.angle_beta   90.00
_cell.angle_gamma   90.00
#
_symmetry.space_group_name_H-M   'P 1'
#
loop_
_entity.id
_entity.type
_entity.pdbx_description
1 polymer ?
#
loop_
_entity_poly.entity_id
_entity_poly.type
_entity_poly.pdbx_seq_one_letter_code
_entity_poly.pdbx_strand_id
1 'polypeptide(L)'
;MFVNKKGISSLQLAEDLGVQYKTAWFIEKRLRKVAEDPLFKVIFKDFAEFEADETFIGGKSKNKHKDKKIPHSQGRSLKDKSVIAGAIDKETGTLIAEKVPDTTQATLEAFIKDNIKEGSAINTDRHHGYNNL
;
A
#
# COMPACT_ATOMS: atom_id res chain seq x y z
N MET A 1 7.18 7.07 21.37
CA MET A 1 6.45 6.87 20.09
C MET A 1 6.84 5.51 19.56
N PHE A 2 5.91 4.55 19.54
CA PHE A 2 6.19 3.17 19.13
C PHE A 2 6.33 3.10 17.60
N VAL A 3 7.53 3.34 17.08
CA VAL A 3 7.82 3.28 15.64
C VAL A 3 8.35 1.89 15.31
N ASN A 4 7.45 0.94 15.11
CA ASN A 4 7.83 -0.40 14.65
C ASN A 4 7.89 -0.39 13.11
N LYS A 5 9.10 -0.46 12.54
CA LYS A 5 9.38 -0.25 11.10
C LYS A 5 8.69 -1.26 10.15
N LYS A 6 8.03 -2.29 10.66
CA LYS A 6 7.45 -3.41 9.89
C LYS A 6 5.96 -3.66 10.18
N GLY A 7 5.29 -2.74 10.89
CA GLY A 7 3.94 -2.96 11.43
C GLY A 7 3.97 -3.63 12.81
N ILE A 8 2.82 -3.64 13.50
CA ILE A 8 2.67 -4.23 14.85
C ILE A 8 2.08 -5.63 14.70
N SER A 9 2.76 -6.64 15.22
CA SER A 9 2.21 -8.00 15.29
C SER A 9 1.24 -8.13 16.47
N SER A 10 0.28 -9.06 16.41
CA SER A 10 -0.62 -9.32 17.54
C SER A 10 0.15 -9.71 18.81
N LEU A 11 1.33 -10.32 18.67
CA LEU A 11 2.19 -10.68 19.79
C LEU A 11 2.82 -9.44 20.43
N GLN A 12 3.37 -8.54 19.63
CA GLN A 12 3.89 -7.26 20.12
C GLN A 12 2.78 -6.44 20.79
N LEU A 13 1.60 -6.39 20.16
CA LEU A 13 0.44 -5.70 20.73
C LEU A 13 -0.01 -6.30 22.06
N ALA A 14 0.11 -7.62 22.23
CA ALA A 14 -0.19 -8.29 23.49
C ALA A 14 0.78 -7.90 24.60
N GLU A 15 2.08 -7.84 24.29
CA GLU A 15 3.13 -7.38 25.21
C GLU A 15 2.93 -5.91 25.59
N ASP A 16 2.70 -5.05 24.59
CA ASP A 16 2.55 -3.60 24.78
C ASP A 16 1.31 -3.24 25.62
N LEU A 17 0.21 -3.99 25.46
CA LEU A 17 -1.04 -3.77 26.21
C LEU A 17 -1.15 -4.60 27.50
N GLY A 18 -0.23 -5.54 27.74
CA GLY A 18 -0.29 -6.46 28.87
C GLY A 18 -1.50 -7.42 28.83
N VAL A 19 -1.99 -7.77 27.64
CA VAL A 19 -3.15 -8.65 27.46
C VAL A 19 -2.75 -9.99 26.87
N GLN A 20 -3.67 -10.97 26.92
CA GLN A 20 -3.45 -12.25 26.24
C GLN A 20 -3.41 -12.07 24.72
N TYR A 21 -2.60 -12.90 24.04
CA TYR A 21 -2.46 -12.91 22.58
C TYR A 21 -3.81 -12.94 21.83
N LYS A 22 -4.77 -13.75 22.29
CA LYS A 22 -6.09 -13.86 21.66
C LYS A 22 -6.88 -12.54 21.72
N THR A 23 -6.73 -11.80 22.82
CA THR A 23 -7.36 -10.48 23.02
C THR A 23 -6.70 -9.45 22.12
N ALA A 24 -5.37 -9.41 22.07
CA ALA A 24 -4.63 -8.53 21.16
C ALA A 24 -4.97 -8.79 19.69
N TRP A 25 -5.04 -10.07 19.29
CA TRP A 25 -5.48 -10.46 17.95
C TRP A 25 -6.89 -9.97 17.64
N PHE A 26 -7.83 -10.11 18.59
CA PHE A 26 -9.20 -9.63 18.41
C PHE A 26 -9.27 -8.10 18.23
N ILE A 27 -8.52 -7.35 19.05
CA ILE A 27 -8.40 -5.89 18.95
C ILE A 27 -7.81 -5.49 17.60
N GLU A 28 -6.70 -6.11 17.21
CA GLU A 28 -6.01 -5.82 15.95
C GLU A 28 -6.93 -6.05 14.74
N LYS A 29 -7.73 -7.14 14.75
CA LYS A 29 -8.71 -7.39 13.70
C LYS A 29 -9.78 -6.31 13.62
N ARG A 30 -10.23 -5.78 14.76
CA ARG A 30 -11.21 -4.68 14.80
C ARG A 30 -10.59 -3.38 14.28
N LEU A 31 -9.37 -3.04 14.69
CA LEU A 31 -8.65 -1.86 14.20
C LEU A 31 -8.45 -1.92 12.69
N ARG A 32 -8.01 -3.07 12.16
CA ARG A 32 -7.90 -3.25 10.70
C ARG A 32 -9.25 -3.09 10.00
N LYS A 33 -10.33 -3.57 10.60
CA LYS A 33 -11.67 -3.42 10.02
C LYS A 33 -12.15 -1.97 10.01
N VAL A 34 -11.83 -1.21 11.05
CA VAL A 34 -12.13 0.24 11.13
C VAL A 34 -11.30 1.01 10.11
N ALA A 35 -10.04 0.62 9.87
CA ALA A 35 -9.20 1.24 8.84
C ALA A 35 -9.71 1.02 7.40
N GLU A 36 -10.58 0.04 7.16
CA GLU A 36 -11.27 -0.14 5.87
C GLU A 36 -12.47 0.81 5.69
N ASP A 37 -12.90 1.50 6.75
CA ASP A 37 -14.04 2.40 6.68
C ASP A 37 -13.67 3.69 5.91
N PRO A 38 -14.47 4.09 4.90
CA PRO A 38 -14.22 5.30 4.11
C PRO A 38 -14.03 6.57 4.94
N LEU A 39 -14.58 6.63 6.16
CA LEU A 39 -14.38 7.76 7.08
C LEU A 39 -12.91 7.98 7.46
N PHE A 40 -12.09 6.93 7.44
CA PHE A 40 -10.65 7.00 7.73
C PHE A 40 -9.79 7.05 6.47
N LYS A 41 -10.40 7.09 5.28
CA LYS A 41 -9.63 7.24 4.03
C LYS A 41 -9.03 8.64 4.00
N VAL A 42 -7.70 8.70 3.98
CA VAL A 42 -6.96 9.93 3.74
C VAL A 42 -7.24 10.37 2.31
N ILE A 43 -7.80 11.57 2.14
CA ILE A 43 -7.95 12.20 0.83
C ILE A 43 -7.18 13.51 0.90
N PHE A 44 -6.24 13.70 -0.03
CA PHE A 44 -5.47 14.93 -0.11
C PHE A 44 -6.32 16.03 -0.75
N LYS A 45 -6.77 16.99 0.06
CA LYS A 45 -7.69 18.07 -0.39
C LYS A 45 -6.98 19.39 -0.70
N ASP A 46 -5.70 19.48 -0.39
CA ASP A 46 -4.89 20.66 -0.60
C ASP A 46 -3.93 20.46 -1.77
N PHE A 47 -3.53 21.57 -2.40
CA PHE A 47 -2.50 21.55 -3.42
C PHE A 47 -1.15 21.31 -2.74
N ALA A 48 -0.44 20.26 -3.14
CA ALA A 48 0.86 19.90 -2.57
C ALA A 48 1.74 19.22 -3.63
N GLU A 49 2.99 18.91 -3.25
CA GLU A 49 3.90 18.09 -4.03
C GLU A 49 3.81 16.63 -3.56
N PHE A 50 3.57 15.72 -4.51
CA PHE A 50 3.46 14.29 -4.25
C PHE A 50 4.57 13.51 -4.94
N GLU A 51 5.06 12.47 -4.27
CA GLU A 51 5.82 11.39 -4.91
C GLU A 51 4.92 10.17 -5.07
N ALA A 52 4.76 9.66 -6.29
CA ALA A 52 3.97 8.47 -6.58
C ALA A 52 4.84 7.36 -7.18
N ASP A 53 4.58 6.13 -6.74
CA ASP A 53 5.29 4.92 -7.17
C ASP A 53 4.38 3.70 -7.03
N GLU A 54 4.70 2.64 -7.77
CA GLU A 54 4.04 1.35 -7.66
C GLU A 54 4.99 0.26 -7.13
N THR A 55 4.46 -0.57 -6.23
CA THR A 55 5.22 -1.68 -5.66
C THR A 55 4.50 -3.00 -5.81
N PHE A 56 5.29 -4.07 -5.94
CA PHE A 56 4.78 -5.43 -6.15
C PHE A 56 5.01 -6.26 -4.89
N ILE A 57 3.94 -6.45 -4.12
CA ILE A 57 3.95 -7.21 -2.87
C ILE A 57 3.66 -8.68 -3.15
N GLY A 58 4.63 -9.53 -2.77
CA GLY A 58 4.52 -10.98 -2.88
C GLY A 58 5.85 -11.68 -2.63
N GLY A 59 5.79 -12.94 -2.22
CA GLY A 59 6.98 -13.76 -2.00
C GLY A 59 7.75 -14.00 -3.31
N LYS A 60 9.09 -13.96 -3.25
CA LYS A 60 9.93 -14.27 -4.42
C LYS A 60 9.63 -15.67 -4.93
N SER A 61 9.38 -15.84 -6.23
CA SER A 61 9.11 -17.13 -6.86
C SER A 61 10.18 -18.19 -6.54
N LYS A 62 11.46 -17.78 -6.42
CA LYS A 62 12.57 -18.66 -6.02
C LYS A 62 12.42 -19.29 -4.61
N ASN A 63 11.75 -18.60 -3.69
CA ASN A 63 11.53 -19.05 -2.31
C ASN A 63 10.25 -19.90 -2.15
N LYS A 64 9.43 -20.03 -3.20
CA LYS A 64 8.20 -20.84 -3.15
C LYS A 64 8.55 -22.33 -3.35
N HIS A 65 7.83 -23.21 -2.66
CA HIS A 65 7.88 -24.66 -2.93
C HIS A 65 7.47 -24.96 -4.38
N LYS A 66 8.02 -26.02 -4.97
CA LYS A 66 7.88 -26.33 -6.41
C LYS A 66 6.42 -26.40 -6.87
N ASP A 67 5.56 -27.01 -6.06
CA ASP A 67 4.12 -27.18 -6.27
C ASP A 67 3.31 -25.87 -6.16
N LYS A 68 3.87 -24.84 -5.52
CA LYS A 68 3.25 -23.51 -5.36
C LYS A 68 3.82 -22.46 -6.32
N LYS A 69 4.77 -22.84 -7.19
CA LYS A 69 5.32 -21.93 -8.20
C LYS A 69 4.32 -21.77 -9.33
N ILE A 70 4.04 -20.52 -9.69
CA ILE A 70 3.21 -20.22 -10.85
C ILE A 70 4.12 -20.21 -12.09
N PRO A 71 3.81 -20.99 -13.15
CA PRO A 71 4.60 -20.98 -14.39
C PRO A 71 4.70 -19.57 -14.97
N HIS A 72 5.88 -19.21 -15.48
CA HIS A 72 6.16 -17.90 -16.07
C HIS A 72 5.85 -16.70 -15.14
N SER A 73 5.95 -16.91 -13.83
CA SER A 73 5.90 -15.83 -12.82
C SER A 73 7.33 -15.50 -12.35
N GLN A 74 7.84 -14.34 -12.77
CA GLN A 74 9.14 -13.81 -12.35
C GLN A 74 9.03 -12.30 -12.16
N GLY A 75 9.92 -11.72 -11.36
CA GLY A 75 10.03 -10.27 -11.21
C GLY A 75 8.73 -9.59 -10.78
N ARG A 76 8.23 -8.66 -11.59
CA ARG A 76 7.00 -7.85 -11.38
C ARG A 76 5.72 -8.53 -11.93
N SER A 77 5.66 -9.86 -11.92
CA SER A 77 4.50 -10.58 -12.48
C SER A 77 3.23 -10.35 -11.66
N LEU A 78 2.16 -9.90 -12.32
CA LEU A 78 0.82 -9.74 -11.73
C LEU A 78 0.16 -11.08 -11.35
N LYS A 79 0.65 -12.20 -11.91
CA LYS A 79 0.08 -13.53 -11.65
C LYS A 79 0.24 -13.98 -10.20
N ASP A 80 1.32 -13.54 -9.56
CA ASP A 80 1.71 -14.05 -8.24
C ASP A 80 2.00 -12.96 -7.22
N LYS A 81 1.81 -11.69 -7.60
CA LYS A 81 2.01 -10.51 -6.77
C LYS A 81 0.81 -9.59 -6.83
N SER A 82 0.54 -8.93 -5.71
CA SER A 82 -0.40 -7.81 -5.66
C SER A 82 0.36 -6.52 -5.95
N VAL A 83 -0.21 -5.67 -6.79
CA VAL A 83 0.31 -4.32 -7.02
C VAL A 83 -0.32 -3.39 -6.03
N ILE A 84 0.51 -2.55 -5.42
CA ILE A 84 0.10 -1.45 -4.57
C ILE A 84 0.57 -0.17 -5.25
N ALA A 85 -0.34 0.73 -5.58
CA ALA A 85 -0.02 2.09 -5.96
C ALA A 85 0.05 2.93 -4.69
N GLY A 86 1.06 3.80 -4.58
CA GLY A 86 1.24 4.66 -3.43
C GLY A 86 1.56 6.09 -3.85
N ALA A 87 1.08 7.05 -3.05
CA ALA A 87 1.46 8.45 -3.17
C ALA A 87 1.72 9.04 -1.79
N ILE A 88 2.83 9.76 -1.65
CA ILE A 88 3.22 10.43 -0.41
C ILE A 88 3.27 11.94 -0.63
N ASP A 89 2.64 12.67 0.28
CA ASP A 89 2.77 14.12 0.37
C ASP A 89 4.15 14.47 0.96
N LYS A 90 4.93 15.28 0.22
CA LYS A 90 6.29 15.66 0.61
C LYS A 90 6.34 16.56 1.84
N GLU A 91 5.31 17.37 2.05
CA GLU A 91 5.27 18.32 3.17
C GLU A 91 4.76 17.65 4.44
N THR A 92 3.64 16.94 4.34
CA THR A 92 3.00 16.32 5.52
C THR A 92 3.57 14.94 5.86
N GLY A 93 4.22 14.28 4.89
CA GLY A 93 4.69 12.89 5.03
C GLY A 93 3.55 11.87 5.06
N THR A 94 2.33 12.28 4.75
CA THR A 94 1.16 11.40 4.75
C THR A 94 1.18 10.53 3.50
N LEU A 95 0.90 9.23 3.67
CA LEU A 95 0.92 8.23 2.60
C LEU A 95 -0.50 7.71 2.34
N ILE A 96 -0.87 7.64 1.07
CA ILE A 96 -1.95 6.77 0.60
C ILE A 96 -1.35 5.58 -0.15
N ALA A 97 -1.86 4.38 0.13
CA ALA A 97 -1.44 3.16 -0.54
C ALA A 97 -2.66 2.26 -0.76
N GLU A 98 -2.94 1.92 -2.01
CA GLU A 98 -4.12 1.14 -2.38
C GLU A 98 -3.73 -0.03 -3.29
N LYS A 99 -4.43 -1.16 -3.12
CA LYS A 99 -4.25 -2.30 -4.01
C LYS A 99 -4.92 -1.99 -5.34
N VAL A 100 -4.13 -2.03 -6.41
CA VAL A 100 -4.60 -1.83 -7.78
C VAL A 100 -4.54 -3.14 -8.57
N PRO A 101 -5.39 -3.33 -9.60
CA PRO A 101 -5.41 -4.55 -10.40
C PRO A 101 -4.14 -4.75 -11.24
N ASP A 102 -3.54 -3.65 -11.72
CA ASP A 102 -2.36 -3.66 -12.59
C ASP A 102 -1.60 -2.32 -12.54
N THR A 103 -0.52 -2.22 -13.32
CA THR A 103 0.29 -1.00 -13.47
C THR A 103 0.06 -0.32 -14.82
N THR A 104 -1.13 -0.48 -15.40
CA THR A 104 -1.47 0.19 -16.65
C THR A 104 -1.68 1.69 -16.39
N GLN A 105 -1.49 2.49 -17.43
CA GLN A 105 -1.66 3.93 -17.35
C GLN A 105 -3.05 4.32 -16.84
N ALA A 106 -4.11 3.69 -17.37
CA ALA A 106 -5.48 3.96 -16.95
C ALA A 106 -5.70 3.72 -15.45
N THR A 107 -5.14 2.63 -14.91
CA THR A 107 -5.26 2.27 -13.49
C THR A 107 -4.50 3.24 -12.58
N LEU A 108 -3.26 3.60 -12.95
CA LEU A 108 -2.44 4.52 -12.15
C LEU A 108 -2.98 5.95 -12.21
N GLU A 109 -3.44 6.42 -13.38
CA GLU A 109 -4.10 7.72 -13.51
C GLU A 109 -5.39 7.79 -12.69
N ALA A 110 -6.22 6.73 -12.70
CA ALA A 110 -7.42 6.67 -11.89
C ALA A 110 -7.10 6.78 -10.39
N PHE A 111 -6.10 6.03 -9.92
CA PHE A 111 -5.63 6.11 -8.53
C PHE A 111 -5.21 7.54 -8.14
N ILE A 112 -4.49 8.24 -9.01
CA ILE A 112 -4.07 9.63 -8.75
C ILE A 112 -5.29 10.56 -8.71
N LYS A 113 -6.18 10.48 -9.71
CA LYS A 113 -7.37 11.35 -9.81
C LYS A 113 -8.33 11.15 -8.64
N ASP A 114 -8.45 9.94 -8.13
CA ASP A 114 -9.36 9.62 -7.02
C ASP A 114 -8.84 10.11 -5.65
N ASN A 115 -7.52 10.31 -5.51
CA ASN A 115 -6.88 10.52 -4.21
C ASN A 115 -6.16 11.87 -4.07
N ILE A 116 -5.74 12.48 -5.19
CA ILE A 116 -4.97 13.72 -5.24
C ILE A 116 -5.76 14.79 -6.00
N LYS A 117 -5.76 16.01 -5.47
CA LYS A 117 -6.41 17.15 -6.11
C LYS A 117 -5.74 17.52 -7.43
N GLU A 118 -6.55 17.66 -8.48
CA GLU A 118 -6.11 18.10 -9.80
C GLU A 118 -5.35 19.44 -9.72
N GLY A 119 -4.21 19.52 -10.41
CA GLY A 119 -3.29 20.67 -10.37
C GLY A 119 -2.20 20.60 -9.30
N SER A 120 -2.18 19.55 -8.48
CA SER A 120 -1.04 19.25 -7.59
C SER A 120 0.17 18.77 -8.41
N ALA A 121 1.39 19.03 -7.92
CA ALA A 121 2.60 18.57 -8.59
C ALA A 121 2.88 17.11 -8.23
N ILE A 122 3.13 16.26 -9.24
CA ILE A 122 3.36 14.83 -9.05
C ILE A 122 4.71 14.45 -9.64
N ASN A 123 5.56 13.87 -8.81
CA ASN A 123 6.86 13.34 -9.19
C ASN A 123 6.80 11.81 -9.21
N THR A 124 7.14 11.20 -10.33
CA THR A 124 7.18 9.74 -10.49
C THR A 124 8.54 9.30 -11.01
N ASP A 125 8.89 8.02 -10.82
CA ASP A 125 9.91 7.43 -11.68
C ASP A 125 9.34 7.36 -13.12
N ARG A 126 10.19 7.38 -14.15
CA ARG A 126 9.76 7.48 -15.57
C ARG A 126 9.02 6.23 -16.09
N HIS A 127 8.27 5.54 -15.25
CA HIS A 127 7.43 4.42 -15.60
C HIS A 127 6.33 4.88 -16.57
N HIS A 128 6.14 4.12 -17.65
CA HIS A 128 5.21 4.47 -18.73
C HIS A 128 3.76 4.66 -18.28
N GLY A 129 3.39 4.07 -17.14
CA GLY A 129 2.05 4.25 -16.55
C GLY A 129 1.75 5.67 -16.06
N TYR A 130 2.75 6.54 -15.94
CA TYR A 130 2.60 7.92 -15.46
C TYR A 130 2.81 8.99 -16.54
N ASN A 131 3.02 8.60 -17.80
CA ASN A 131 3.43 9.51 -18.88
C ASN A 131 2.44 10.62 -19.26
N ASN A 132 1.24 10.62 -18.69
CA ASN A 132 0.13 11.52 -19.05
C ASN A 132 -0.53 12.15 -17.81
N LEU A 133 0.23 12.22 -16.72
CA LEU A 133 -0.11 12.95 -15.50
C LEU A 133 0.31 14.42 -15.60
#